data_AF-A0A2M6P1X4-F1
#
_entry.id   AF-A0A2M6P1X4-F1
#
_cell.length_a   1.000
_cell.length_b   1.000
_cell.length_c   1.000
_cell.angle_alpha   90.00
_cell.angle_beta   90.00
_cell.angle_gamma   90.00
#
_symmetry.space_group_name_H-M   'P 1'
#
loop_
_entity.id
_entity.type
_entity.pdbx_description
1 polymer ?
#
loop_
_entity_poly.entity_id
_entity_poly.type
_entity_poly.pdbx_seq_one_letter_code
_entity_poly.pdbx_strand_id
1 'polypeptide(L)'
;MDQQFEAAQAKQFESRETKEAEVSEEVKAAAAMERADYLVKEVKSSKQQMQNIVRHVQEVKQAITQIRTQLQLAQTDDASSLAGDAEQIEKLKKKIAEYSHELHAMRDDLVHEQMEILMQDNTVSLDPVVVKKQAEQLVDSLIGIIK
;
A
#
# COMPACT_ATOMS: atom_id res chain seq x y z
N MET A 1 32.27 53.00 39.79
CA MET A 1 33.33 52.05 39.38
C MET A 1 32.65 50.80 38.81
N ASP A 2 31.62 51.00 37.98
CA ASP A 2 30.55 49.99 37.79
C ASP A 2 30.37 49.56 36.33
N GLN A 3 30.95 50.28 35.38
CA GLN A 3 30.80 49.98 33.95
C GLN A 3 31.69 48.83 33.45
N GLN A 4 32.65 48.35 34.25
CA GLN A 4 33.52 47.24 33.88
C GLN A 4 32.95 45.86 34.26
N PHE A 5 32.00 45.79 35.19
CA PHE A 5 31.38 44.53 35.60
C PHE A 5 30.24 44.09 34.68
N GLU A 6 29.47 45.02 34.12
CA GLU A 6 28.39 44.73 33.16
C GLU A 6 28.93 44.22 31.82
N ALA A 7 30.01 44.81 31.30
CA ALA A 7 30.62 44.41 30.04
C ALA A 7 31.25 43.00 30.10
N ALA A 8 31.71 42.58 31.28
CA ALA A 8 32.24 41.24 31.51
C ALA A 8 31.14 40.16 31.58
N GLN A 9 29.98 40.48 32.19
CA GLN A 9 28.83 39.58 32.17
C GLN A 9 28.23 39.45 30.76
N ALA A 10 28.04 40.56 30.03
CA ALA A 10 27.47 40.52 28.68
C ALA A 10 28.30 39.65 27.70
N LYS A 11 29.64 39.72 27.74
CA LYS A 11 30.52 38.85 26.95
C LYS A 11 30.44 37.37 27.33
N GLN A 12 30.12 37.07 28.59
CA GLN A 12 30.04 35.70 29.08
C GLN A 12 28.69 35.04 28.73
N PHE A 13 27.64 35.83 28.54
CA PHE A 13 26.34 35.36 28.05
C PHE A 13 26.32 35.18 26.52
N GLU A 14 26.89 36.11 25.72
CA GLU A 14 26.97 35.94 24.26
C GLU A 14 27.75 34.68 23.83
N SER A 15 28.78 34.30 24.59
CA SER A 15 29.59 33.11 24.33
C SER A 15 28.86 31.78 24.59
N ARG A 16 27.73 31.79 25.31
CA ARG A 16 26.97 30.57 25.64
C ARG A 16 25.82 30.31 24.68
N GLU A 17 25.21 31.36 24.11
CA GLU A 17 24.10 31.22 23.16
C GLU A 17 24.53 30.75 21.76
N THR A 18 25.78 30.95 21.35
CA THR A 18 26.25 30.58 19.99
C THR A 18 26.63 29.10 19.83
N LYS A 19 26.71 28.32 20.91
CA LYS A 19 27.09 26.90 20.85
C LYS A 19 25.92 25.92 20.69
N GLU A 20 24.69 26.40 20.76
CA GLU A 20 23.49 25.56 20.58
C GLU A 20 22.99 25.51 19.12
N ALA A 21 23.52 26.36 18.23
CA ALA A 21 23.01 26.52 16.86
C ALA A 21 23.71 25.63 15.80
N GLU A 22 24.85 25.01 16.10
CA GLU A 22 25.51 24.06 15.19
C GLU A 22 25.14 22.63 15.58
N VAL A 23 23.98 22.17 15.11
CA VAL A 23 23.71 20.73 15.03
C VAL A 23 24.85 20.13 14.20
N SER A 24 25.74 19.37 14.85
CA SER A 24 26.93 18.81 14.21
C SER A 24 26.54 18.00 12.98
N GLU A 25 27.39 18.01 11.94
CA GLU A 25 27.14 17.23 10.73
C GLU A 25 26.93 15.74 11.05
N GLU A 26 27.51 15.22 12.13
CA GLU A 26 27.29 13.87 12.64
C GLU A 26 25.84 13.63 13.09
N VAL A 27 25.19 14.59 13.78
CA VAL A 27 23.79 14.46 14.19
C VAL A 27 22.86 14.52 12.96
N LYS A 28 23.18 15.37 11.98
CA LYS A 28 22.43 15.42 10.71
C LYS A 28 22.61 14.14 9.90
N ALA A 29 23.82 13.59 9.85
CA ALA A 29 24.13 12.34 9.16
C ALA A 29 23.45 11.15 9.84
N ALA A 30 23.47 11.08 11.17
CA ALA A 30 22.77 10.05 11.94
C ALA A 30 21.25 10.12 11.72
N ALA A 31 20.66 11.32 11.75
CA ALA A 31 19.24 11.50 11.47
C ALA A 31 18.87 11.14 10.01
N ALA A 32 19.76 11.41 9.05
CA ALA A 32 19.56 11.02 7.66
C ALA A 32 19.64 9.49 7.48
N MET A 33 20.59 8.84 8.14
CA MET A 33 20.71 7.37 8.15
C MET A 33 19.49 6.71 8.81
N GLU A 34 19.02 7.23 9.95
CA GLU A 34 17.82 6.71 10.63
C GLU A 34 16.58 6.85 9.75
N ARG A 35 16.43 7.98 9.05
CA ARG A 35 15.36 8.17 8.05
C ARG A 35 15.48 7.21 6.88
N ALA A 36 16.69 6.95 6.38
CA ALA A 36 16.91 6.00 5.29
C ALA A 36 16.55 4.57 5.73
N ASP A 37 16.97 4.14 6.93
CA ASP A 37 16.66 2.84 7.49
C ASP A 37 15.15 2.66 7.72
N TYR A 38 14.46 3.72 8.14
CA TYR A 38 13.01 3.72 8.26
C TYR A 38 12.32 3.54 6.90
N LEU A 39 12.71 4.33 5.89
CA LEU A 39 12.16 4.22 4.54
C LEU A 39 12.37 2.83 3.93
N VAL A 40 13.55 2.24 4.10
CA VAL A 40 13.84 0.87 3.61
C VAL A 40 12.94 -0.17 4.26
N LYS A 41 12.65 -0.03 5.57
CA LYS A 41 11.74 -0.94 6.29
C LYS A 41 10.30 -0.80 5.80
N GLU A 42 9.81 0.43 5.62
CA GLU A 42 8.45 0.71 5.12
C GLU A 42 8.26 0.15 3.70
N VAL A 43 9.20 0.42 2.78
CA VAL A 43 9.12 -0.11 1.40
C VAL A 43 9.12 -1.64 1.39
N LYS A 44 9.90 -2.28 2.28
CA LYS A 44 9.89 -3.74 2.41
C LYS A 44 8.55 -4.25 2.97
N SER A 45 7.95 -3.54 3.92
CA SER A 45 6.63 -3.84 4.47
C SER A 45 5.56 -3.78 3.37
N SER A 46 5.45 -2.68 2.63
CA SER A 46 4.46 -2.52 1.56
C SER A 46 4.65 -3.54 0.44
N LYS A 47 5.90 -3.90 0.09
CA LYS A 47 6.16 -5.01 -0.85
C LYS A 47 5.61 -6.35 -0.37
N GLN A 48 5.73 -6.66 0.92
CA GLN A 48 5.16 -7.88 1.49
C GLN A 48 3.62 -7.84 1.49
N GLN A 49 3.03 -6.69 1.81
CA GLN A 49 1.57 -6.50 1.75
C GLN A 49 1.04 -6.70 0.33
N MET A 50 1.67 -6.10 -0.69
CA MET A 50 1.31 -6.33 -2.09
C MET A 50 1.38 -7.80 -2.49
N GLN A 51 2.43 -8.54 -2.08
CA GLN A 51 2.55 -9.97 -2.38
C GLN A 51 1.40 -10.79 -1.75
N ASN A 52 1.01 -10.44 -0.52
CA ASN A 52 -0.10 -11.10 0.17
C ASN A 52 -1.42 -10.83 -0.54
N ILE A 53 -1.69 -9.57 -0.93
CA ILE A 53 -2.90 -9.18 -1.66
C ILE A 53 -2.97 -9.91 -3.01
N VAL A 54 -1.87 -9.96 -3.76
CA VAL A 54 -1.81 -10.67 -5.06
C VAL A 54 -2.10 -12.16 -4.89
N ARG A 55 -1.58 -12.78 -3.84
CA ARG A 55 -1.88 -14.18 -3.53
C ARG A 55 -3.37 -14.39 -3.26
N HIS A 56 -3.99 -13.53 -2.45
CA HIS A 56 -5.43 -13.64 -2.17
C HIS A 56 -6.28 -13.41 -3.43
N VAL A 57 -5.88 -12.48 -4.30
CA VAL A 57 -6.51 -12.31 -5.62
C VAL A 57 -6.48 -13.61 -6.44
N GLN A 58 -5.38 -14.37 -6.41
CA GLN A 58 -5.30 -15.66 -7.09
C GLN A 58 -6.24 -16.70 -6.47
N GLU A 59 -6.27 -16.79 -5.15
CA GLU A 59 -7.15 -17.71 -4.41
C GLU A 59 -8.63 -17.45 -4.74
N VAL A 60 -9.05 -16.18 -4.74
CA VAL A 60 -10.42 -15.79 -5.09
C VAL A 60 -10.73 -16.05 -6.58
N LYS A 61 -9.79 -15.79 -7.50
CA LYS A 61 -9.96 -16.14 -8.93
C LYS A 61 -10.15 -17.65 -9.15
N GLN A 62 -9.41 -18.49 -8.42
CA GLN A 62 -9.56 -19.94 -8.49
C GLN A 62 -10.93 -20.38 -7.95
N ALA A 63 -11.39 -19.81 -6.82
CA ALA A 63 -12.70 -20.08 -6.27
C ALA A 63 -13.83 -19.73 -7.25
N ILE A 64 -13.76 -18.56 -7.91
CA ILE A 64 -14.73 -18.18 -8.95
C ILE A 64 -14.72 -19.18 -10.12
N THR A 65 -13.54 -19.62 -10.55
CA THR A 65 -13.42 -20.58 -11.66
C THR A 65 -14.07 -21.92 -11.31
N GLN A 66 -13.81 -22.43 -10.11
CA GLN A 66 -14.44 -23.67 -9.63
C GLN A 66 -15.97 -23.54 -9.54
N ILE A 67 -16.48 -22.41 -9.03
CA ILE A 67 -17.92 -22.15 -8.94
C ILE A 67 -18.55 -22.05 -10.34
N ARG A 68 -17.86 -21.43 -11.31
CA ARG A 68 -18.33 -21.38 -12.70
C ARG A 68 -18.41 -22.77 -13.33
N THR A 69 -17.42 -23.63 -13.08
CA THR A 69 -17.47 -25.03 -13.52
C THR A 69 -18.64 -25.77 -12.89
N GLN A 70 -18.88 -25.59 -11.58
CA GLN A 70 -20.04 -26.18 -10.91
C GLN A 70 -21.37 -25.68 -11.49
N LEU A 71 -21.46 -24.38 -11.81
CA LEU A 71 -22.64 -23.79 -12.45
C LEU A 71 -22.88 -24.37 -13.85
N GLN A 72 -21.80 -24.60 -14.61
CA GLN A 72 -21.89 -25.19 -15.94
C GLN A 72 -22.35 -26.65 -15.88
N LEU A 73 -21.80 -27.44 -14.95
CA LEU A 73 -22.22 -28.82 -14.71
C LEU A 73 -23.69 -28.91 -14.28
N ALA A 74 -24.14 -28.01 -13.40
CA ALA A 74 -25.53 -27.93 -12.96
C ALA A 74 -26.52 -27.53 -14.07
N GLN A 75 -26.05 -26.92 -15.17
CA GLN A 75 -26.88 -26.63 -16.34
C GLN A 75 -26.97 -27.80 -17.34
N THR A 76 -26.03 -28.75 -17.26
CA THR A 76 -25.95 -29.91 -18.19
C THR A 76 -26.54 -31.20 -17.64
N ASP A 77 -26.65 -31.35 -16.31
CA ASP A 77 -27.28 -32.53 -15.70
C ASP A 77 -28.83 -32.45 -15.71
N ASP A 78 -29.44 -33.61 -15.93
CA ASP A 78 -30.81 -33.86 -16.37
C ASP A 78 -31.97 -33.13 -15.65
N ALA A 79 -33.04 -32.88 -16.42
CA ALA A 79 -34.29 -32.18 -16.11
C ALA A 79 -35.19 -32.75 -14.99
N SER A 80 -34.64 -33.46 -14.00
CA SER A 80 -35.41 -34.20 -12.99
C SER A 80 -35.57 -33.49 -11.64
N SER A 81 -34.86 -32.37 -11.37
CA SER A 81 -34.97 -31.62 -10.10
C SER A 81 -34.86 -30.09 -10.25
N LEU A 82 -35.68 -29.52 -11.15
CA LEU A 82 -35.69 -28.09 -11.52
C LEU A 82 -35.76 -27.08 -10.35
N ALA A 83 -36.40 -27.42 -9.23
CA ALA A 83 -36.56 -26.50 -8.09
C ALA A 83 -35.32 -26.44 -7.19
N GLY A 84 -34.64 -27.58 -6.97
CA GLY A 84 -33.40 -27.62 -6.18
C GLY A 84 -32.22 -27.00 -6.94
N ASP A 85 -32.17 -27.22 -8.27
CA ASP A 85 -31.12 -26.67 -9.12
C ASP A 85 -31.24 -25.15 -9.26
N ALA A 86 -32.46 -24.60 -9.33
CA ALA A 86 -32.66 -23.15 -9.36
C ALA A 86 -32.12 -22.45 -8.10
N GLU A 87 -32.41 -23.02 -6.92
CA GLU A 87 -31.89 -22.47 -5.65
C GLU A 87 -30.36 -22.58 -5.58
N GLN A 88 -29.80 -23.70 -6.03
CA GLN A 88 -28.36 -23.92 -6.06
C GLN A 88 -27.66 -22.97 -7.05
N ILE A 89 -28.24 -22.76 -8.23
CA ILE A 89 -27.76 -21.79 -9.23
C ILE A 89 -27.77 -20.37 -8.65
N GLU A 90 -28.84 -19.96 -7.98
CA GLU A 90 -28.90 -18.63 -7.35
C GLU A 90 -27.87 -18.47 -6.22
N LYS A 91 -27.65 -19.52 -5.40
CA LYS A 91 -26.57 -19.53 -4.41
C LYS A 91 -25.18 -19.37 -5.04
N LEU A 92 -24.92 -20.08 -6.14
CA LEU A 92 -23.64 -20.01 -6.85
C LEU A 92 -23.43 -18.64 -7.50
N LYS A 93 -24.47 -18.05 -8.11
CA LYS A 93 -24.44 -16.69 -8.65
C LYS A 93 -24.15 -15.65 -7.56
N LYS A 94 -24.81 -15.78 -6.41
CA LYS A 94 -24.57 -14.88 -5.27
C LYS A 94 -23.13 -14.96 -4.80
N LYS A 95 -22.57 -16.17 -4.66
CA LYS A 95 -21.15 -16.35 -4.33
C LYS A 95 -20.21 -15.75 -5.35
N ILE A 96 -20.50 -15.86 -6.65
CA ILE A 96 -19.71 -15.20 -7.71
C ILE A 96 -19.74 -13.68 -7.51
N ALA A 97 -20.92 -13.11 -7.22
CA ALA A 97 -21.05 -11.67 -7.00
C ALA A 97 -20.26 -11.21 -5.76
N GLU A 98 -20.33 -11.95 -4.66
CA GLU A 98 -19.56 -11.71 -3.43
C GLU A 98 -18.05 -11.73 -3.71
N TYR A 99 -17.54 -12.79 -4.35
CA TYR A 99 -16.12 -12.88 -4.70
C TYR A 99 -15.68 -11.85 -5.74
N SER A 100 -16.57 -11.44 -6.65
CA SER A 100 -16.26 -10.38 -7.61
C SER A 100 -16.11 -9.03 -6.90
N HIS A 101 -16.96 -8.75 -5.91
CA HIS A 101 -16.82 -7.55 -5.08
C HIS A 101 -15.53 -7.57 -4.26
N GLU A 102 -15.18 -8.71 -3.68
CA GLU A 102 -13.92 -8.91 -2.96
C GLU A 102 -12.69 -8.70 -3.85
N LEU A 103 -12.73 -9.19 -5.10
CA LEU A 103 -11.66 -8.92 -6.09
C LEU A 103 -11.51 -7.43 -6.40
N HIS A 104 -12.62 -6.70 -6.50
CA HIS A 104 -12.58 -5.25 -6.73
C HIS A 104 -11.96 -4.53 -5.52
N ALA A 105 -12.36 -4.89 -4.30
CA ALA A 105 -11.78 -4.33 -3.08
C ALA A 105 -10.27 -4.60 -2.99
N MET A 106 -9.84 -5.85 -3.20
CA MET A 106 -8.41 -6.19 -3.20
C MET A 106 -7.62 -5.49 -4.30
N ARG A 107 -8.23 -5.23 -5.47
CA ARG A 107 -7.59 -4.43 -6.53
C ARG A 107 -7.39 -3.00 -6.04
N ASP A 108 -8.39 -2.40 -5.43
CA ASP A 108 -8.31 -1.03 -4.92
C ASP A 108 -7.27 -0.91 -3.80
N ASP A 109 -7.20 -1.89 -2.89
CA ASP A 109 -6.15 -1.99 -1.86
C ASP A 109 -4.75 -2.08 -2.49
N LEU A 110 -4.59 -2.89 -3.55
CA LEU A 110 -3.32 -3.03 -4.24
C LEU A 110 -2.92 -1.73 -4.97
N VAL A 111 -3.88 -1.00 -5.54
CA VAL A 111 -3.64 0.32 -6.15
C VAL A 111 -3.21 1.31 -5.08
N HIS A 112 -3.84 1.30 -3.91
CA HIS A 112 -3.49 2.18 -2.80
C HIS A 112 -2.05 1.95 -2.32
N GLU A 113 -1.68 0.71 -2.02
CA GLU A 113 -0.31 0.34 -1.64
C GLU A 113 0.72 0.73 -2.72
N GLN A 114 0.37 0.52 -3.99
CA GLN A 114 1.26 0.89 -5.09
C GLN A 114 1.42 2.41 -5.22
N MET A 115 0.38 3.20 -4.93
CA MET A 115 0.48 4.66 -4.85
C MET A 115 1.40 5.09 -3.72
N GLU A 116 1.29 4.49 -2.52
CA GLU A 116 2.15 4.82 -1.39
C GLU A 116 3.63 4.59 -1.71
N ILE A 117 3.95 3.46 -2.33
CA ILE A 117 5.32 3.17 -2.79
C ILE A 117 5.80 4.20 -3.80
N LEU A 118 4.97 4.56 -4.80
CA LEU A 118 5.33 5.55 -5.81
C LEU A 118 5.55 6.95 -5.23
N MET A 119 4.83 7.31 -4.17
CA MET A 119 4.98 8.58 -3.46
C MET A 119 6.20 8.59 -2.54
N GLN A 120 6.60 7.43 -2.00
CA GLN A 120 7.81 7.29 -1.19
C GLN A 120 9.10 7.25 -2.04
N ASP A 121 9.06 6.59 -3.21
CA ASP A 121 10.21 6.49 -4.12
C ASP A 121 10.47 7.80 -4.91
N ASN A 122 9.45 8.62 -5.15
CA ASN A 122 9.61 9.93 -5.80
C ASN A 122 9.67 11.07 -4.79
N THR A 123 10.86 11.64 -4.61
CA THR A 123 11.09 12.92 -3.89
C THR A 123 10.45 14.14 -4.57
N VAL A 124 9.78 13.98 -5.71
CA VAL A 124 9.13 15.06 -6.47
C VAL A 124 7.62 14.84 -6.50
N SER A 125 6.90 15.86 -6.05
CA SER A 125 5.44 15.96 -6.03
C SER A 125 4.86 15.72 -7.44
N LEU A 126 4.55 14.46 -7.73
CA LEU A 126 3.71 14.12 -8.88
C LEU A 126 2.26 14.43 -8.50
N ASP A 127 1.52 14.97 -9.47
CA ASP A 127 0.08 15.17 -9.35
C ASP A 127 -0.58 13.84 -8.92
N PRO A 128 -1.39 13.81 -7.84
CA PRO A 128 -2.08 12.62 -7.35
C PRO A 128 -2.83 11.85 -8.44
N VAL A 129 -3.34 12.53 -9.46
CA VAL A 129 -4.03 11.91 -10.59
C VAL A 129 -3.08 11.05 -11.44
N VAL A 130 -1.85 11.52 -11.65
CA VAL A 130 -0.83 10.81 -12.42
C VAL A 130 -0.32 9.60 -11.65
N VAL A 131 -0.08 9.76 -10.34
CA VAL A 131 0.35 8.66 -9.46
C VAL A 131 -0.69 7.54 -9.44
N LYS A 132 -1.98 7.89 -9.29
CA LYS A 132 -3.07 6.91 -9.31
C LYS A 132 -3.11 6.14 -10.63
N LYS A 133 -3.05 6.84 -11.77
CA LYS A 133 -3.09 6.20 -13.09
C LYS A 133 -1.91 5.25 -13.31
N GLN A 134 -0.73 5.64 -12.83
CA GLN A 134 0.47 4.81 -12.93
C GLN A 134 0.38 3.58 -12.00
N ALA A 135 -0.14 3.76 -10.79
CA ALA A 135 -0.42 2.65 -9.87
C ALA A 135 -1.42 1.65 -10.48
N GLU A 136 -2.53 2.14 -11.04
CA GLU A 136 -3.53 1.29 -11.74
C GLU A 136 -2.90 0.48 -12.87
N GLN A 137 -2.03 1.09 -13.69
CA GLN A 137 -1.34 0.37 -14.78
C GLN A 137 -0.39 -0.71 -14.27
N LEU A 138 0.35 -0.44 -13.19
CA LEU A 138 1.24 -1.42 -12.57
C LEU A 138 0.45 -2.58 -11.96
N VAL A 139 -0.66 -2.27 -11.30
CA VAL A 139 -1.57 -3.26 -10.73
C VAL A 139 -2.21 -4.13 -11.80
N ASP A 140 -2.73 -3.53 -12.87
CA ASP A 140 -3.32 -4.29 -13.98
C ASP A 140 -2.28 -5.18 -14.66
N SER A 141 -1.01 -4.76 -14.69
CA SER A 141 0.11 -5.58 -15.15
C SER A 141 0.39 -6.75 -14.19
N LEU A 142 0.44 -6.50 -12.89
CA LEU A 142 0.65 -7.54 -11.86
C LEU A 142 -0.46 -8.60 -11.89
N ILE A 143 -1.72 -8.16 -11.97
CA ILE A 143 -2.89 -9.02 -12.02
C ILE A 143 -3.03 -9.74 -13.39
N GLY A 144 -2.60 -9.08 -14.47
CA GLY A 144 -2.74 -9.52 -15.86
C GLY A 144 -1.60 -10.39 -16.41
N ILE A 145 -0.38 -10.29 -15.85
CA ILE A 145 0.75 -11.19 -16.15
C ILE A 145 0.50 -12.61 -15.59
N ILE A 146 -0.35 -12.70 -14.56
CA ILE A 146 -0.81 -13.98 -14.00
C ILE A 146 -2.01 -14.46 -14.85
N LYS A 147 -1.72 -14.91 -16.07
CA LYS A 147 -2.63 -15.69 -16.92
C LYS A 147 -2.37 -17.17 -16.75
#